data_AF-A0A844IMX7-F1
#
_entry.id   AF-A0A844IMX7-F1
#
_cell.length_a   1.000
_cell.length_b   1.000
_cell.length_c   1.000
_cell.angle_alpha   90.00
_cell.angle_beta   90.00
_cell.angle_gamma   90.00
#
_symmetry.space_group_name_H-M   'P 1'
#
loop_
_entity.id
_entity.type
_entity.pdbx_description
1 polymer ?
#
loop_
_entity_poly.entity_id
_entity_poly.type
_entity_poly.pdbx_seq_one_letter_code
_entity_poly.pdbx_strand_id
1 'polypeptide(L)'
;MDKHIKRIIKENLKKSIRNFFKGKKIKNYQVLDDIFPKERRIRSLIGGLETSLGTTCWEPIAKTLAELNGFEIIQEKILIPTPFPKTLQSELDRLVSERENKPNNRRISTKECIQSLKNAALKINPQDIKKYISPSTGTGVDLHLSKDGIEYIFDIKTTQSNQGDFKKFNKQMLEWYAYRLAKHPHANVEARIAIPFNPFKKSWYEEKKSMLSSSPLDTTQDIWVENEFWDFCSGKENTFEELQSLFVELGQENFAEEFRDIFYPN
;
A
#
# COMPACT_ATOMS: atom_id res chain seq x y z
N MET A 1 -22.20 0.69 7.63
CA MET A 1 -22.08 0.80 6.17
C MET A 1 -23.42 0.47 5.54
N ASP A 2 -23.84 1.21 4.51
CA ASP A 2 -25.12 0.98 3.86
C ASP A 2 -25.18 -0.40 3.16
N LYS A 3 -26.36 -1.01 3.13
CA LYS A 3 -26.61 -2.34 2.56
C LYS A 3 -26.27 -2.39 1.07
N HIS A 4 -26.51 -1.30 0.34
CA HIS A 4 -26.15 -1.23 -1.08
C HIS A 4 -24.62 -1.29 -1.27
N ILE A 5 -23.85 -0.55 -0.47
CA ILE A 5 -22.39 -0.53 -0.50
C ILE A 5 -21.83 -1.91 -0.15
N LYS A 6 -22.33 -2.54 0.93
CA LYS A 6 -21.92 -3.90 1.32
C LYS A 6 -22.08 -4.90 0.17
N ARG A 7 -23.20 -4.82 -0.56
CA ARG A 7 -23.44 -5.66 -1.73
C ARG A 7 -22.43 -5.40 -2.85
N ILE A 8 -22.13 -4.14 -3.17
CA ILE A 8 -21.12 -3.79 -4.19
C ILE A 8 -19.75 -4.37 -3.80
N ILE A 9 -19.32 -4.16 -2.57
CA ILE A 9 -18.03 -4.65 -2.07
C ILE A 9 -17.97 -6.18 -2.13
N LYS A 10 -19.02 -6.87 -1.67
CA LYS A 10 -19.10 -8.34 -1.70
C LYS A 10 -19.03 -8.89 -3.12
N GLU A 11 -19.72 -8.28 -4.08
CA GLU A 11 -19.66 -8.68 -5.49
C GLU A 11 -18.29 -8.39 -6.12
N ASN A 12 -17.65 -7.27 -5.77
CA ASN A 12 -16.28 -6.98 -6.20
C ASN A 12 -15.28 -8.02 -5.67
N LEU A 13 -15.43 -8.43 -4.40
CA LEU A 13 -14.62 -9.50 -3.80
C LEU A 13 -14.82 -10.84 -4.52
N LYS A 14 -16.07 -11.26 -4.76
CA LYS A 14 -16.37 -12.48 -5.55
C LYS A 14 -15.74 -12.41 -6.94
N LYS A 15 -15.87 -11.27 -7.62
CA LYS A 15 -15.34 -11.05 -8.97
C LYS A 15 -13.81 -11.08 -9.01
N SER A 16 -13.13 -10.45 -8.04
CA SER A 16 -11.67 -10.48 -7.90
C SER A 16 -11.16 -11.92 -7.78
N ILE A 17 -11.74 -12.71 -6.87
CA ILE A 17 -11.33 -14.10 -6.63
C ILE A 17 -11.59 -14.98 -7.87
N ARG A 18 -12.78 -14.88 -8.47
CA ARG A 18 -13.12 -15.62 -9.71
C ARG A 18 -12.16 -15.28 -10.86
N ASN A 19 -11.87 -13.99 -11.06
CA ASN A 19 -10.95 -13.55 -12.10
C ASN A 19 -9.52 -14.04 -11.85
N PHE A 20 -9.06 -14.03 -10.60
CA PHE A 20 -7.73 -14.55 -10.26
C PHE A 20 -7.58 -16.02 -10.64
N PHE A 21 -8.59 -16.84 -10.35
CA PHE A 21 -8.55 -18.28 -10.60
C PHE A 21 -8.88 -18.70 -12.04
N LYS A 22 -9.48 -17.81 -12.84
CA LYS A 22 -9.84 -18.09 -14.23
C LYS A 22 -8.62 -18.56 -15.03
N GLY A 23 -8.66 -19.83 -15.45
CA GLY A 23 -7.60 -20.45 -16.26
C GLY A 23 -6.25 -20.65 -15.55
N LYS A 24 -6.20 -20.56 -14.21
CA LYS A 24 -4.95 -20.76 -13.46
C LYS A 24 -4.46 -22.19 -13.56
N LYS A 25 -3.16 -22.33 -13.86
CA LYS A 25 -2.41 -23.59 -13.82
C LYS A 25 -1.07 -23.33 -13.13
N ILE A 26 -0.67 -24.21 -12.23
CA ILE A 26 0.70 -24.21 -11.68
C ILE A 26 1.61 -24.83 -12.73
N LYS A 27 2.64 -24.09 -13.15
CA LYS A 27 3.55 -24.50 -14.22
C LYS A 27 4.97 -24.86 -13.74
N ASN A 28 5.35 -24.40 -12.56
CA ASN A 28 6.73 -24.50 -12.09
C ASN A 28 6.85 -25.61 -11.04
N TYR A 29 7.69 -26.60 -11.33
CA TYR A 29 8.14 -27.58 -10.35
C TYR A 29 8.92 -26.89 -9.21
N GLN A 30 8.75 -27.40 -8.00
CA GLN A 30 9.53 -27.13 -6.81
C GLN A 30 9.84 -28.45 -6.13
N VAL A 31 10.98 -28.55 -5.45
CA VAL A 31 11.40 -29.76 -4.74
C VAL A 31 10.38 -30.27 -3.70
N LEU A 32 9.56 -29.37 -3.14
CA LEU A 32 8.49 -29.76 -2.21
C LEU A 32 7.27 -30.38 -2.89
N ASP A 33 7.16 -30.31 -4.22
CA ASP A 33 6.11 -31.02 -4.96
C ASP A 33 6.27 -32.55 -4.83
N ASP A 34 7.49 -33.06 -4.60
CA ASP A 34 7.75 -34.50 -4.42
C ASP A 34 7.39 -35.02 -3.01
N ILE A 35 7.32 -34.12 -2.02
CA ILE A 35 7.04 -34.47 -0.62
C ILE A 35 5.61 -34.10 -0.22
N PHE A 36 5.15 -32.92 -0.64
CA PHE A 36 3.86 -32.32 -0.28
C PHE A 36 3.14 -31.71 -1.49
N PRO A 37 2.81 -32.52 -2.52
CA PRO A 37 2.28 -32.03 -3.80
C PRO A 37 0.98 -31.21 -3.65
N LYS A 38 0.09 -31.62 -2.73
CA LYS A 38 -1.21 -30.96 -2.52
C LYS A 38 -1.04 -29.64 -1.77
N GLU A 39 -0.33 -29.66 -0.64
CA GLU A 39 -0.12 -28.50 0.23
C GLU A 39 0.69 -27.43 -0.50
N ARG A 40 1.74 -27.81 -1.23
CA ARG A 40 2.52 -26.87 -2.01
C ARG A 40 1.67 -26.21 -3.11
N ARG A 41 0.84 -26.99 -3.81
CA ARG A 41 -0.10 -26.45 -4.79
C ARG A 41 -1.05 -25.42 -4.17
N ILE A 42 -1.72 -25.78 -3.08
CA ILE A 42 -2.65 -24.90 -2.37
C ILE A 42 -1.92 -23.62 -1.92
N ARG A 43 -0.75 -23.75 -1.29
CA ARG A 43 0.07 -22.61 -0.84
C ARG A 43 0.45 -21.68 -2.00
N SER A 44 0.79 -22.23 -3.17
CA SER A 44 1.12 -21.42 -4.34
C SER A 44 -0.10 -20.67 -4.91
N LEU A 45 -1.28 -21.30 -4.90
CA LEU A 45 -2.52 -20.70 -5.38
C LEU A 45 -3.00 -19.60 -4.44
N ILE A 46 -3.06 -19.90 -3.13
CA ILE A 46 -3.51 -18.94 -2.11
C ILE A 46 -2.52 -17.79 -1.95
N GLY A 47 -1.20 -18.05 -1.92
CA GLY A 47 -0.21 -16.97 -1.84
C GLY A 47 -0.25 -16.02 -3.05
N GLY A 48 -0.54 -16.57 -4.24
CA GLY A 48 -0.79 -15.76 -5.43
C GLY A 48 -2.07 -14.92 -5.32
N LEU A 49 -3.13 -15.49 -4.75
CA LEU A 49 -4.39 -14.80 -4.51
C LEU A 49 -4.17 -13.64 -3.53
N GLU A 50 -3.54 -13.90 -2.38
CA GLU A 50 -3.21 -12.90 -1.35
C GLU A 50 -2.45 -11.71 -1.94
N THR A 51 -1.48 -11.98 -2.82
CA THR A 51 -0.72 -10.92 -3.52
C THR A 51 -1.61 -10.10 -4.45
N SER A 52 -2.55 -10.75 -5.15
CA SER A 52 -3.47 -10.07 -6.07
C SER A 52 -4.55 -9.25 -5.37
N LEU A 53 -4.89 -9.56 -4.11
CA LEU A 53 -5.94 -8.85 -3.37
C LEU A 53 -5.61 -7.37 -3.16
N GLY A 54 -4.33 -6.98 -3.09
CA GLY A 54 -3.90 -5.57 -3.03
C GLY A 54 -4.59 -4.71 -4.08
N THR A 55 -4.30 -4.97 -5.34
CA THR A 55 -4.79 -4.16 -6.47
C THR A 55 -6.19 -4.56 -6.93
N THR A 56 -6.59 -5.82 -6.77
CA THR A 56 -7.88 -6.30 -7.30
C THR A 56 -9.04 -6.21 -6.32
N CYS A 57 -8.77 -6.03 -5.03
CA CYS A 57 -9.78 -6.00 -3.98
C CYS A 57 -9.63 -4.77 -3.07
N TRP A 58 -8.51 -4.64 -2.36
CA TRP A 58 -8.33 -3.59 -1.35
C TRP A 58 -8.36 -2.19 -1.96
N GLU A 59 -7.62 -1.97 -3.05
CA GLU A 59 -7.60 -0.68 -3.73
C GLU A 59 -9.00 -0.24 -4.25
N PRO A 60 -9.77 -1.06 -5.00
CA PRO A 60 -11.13 -0.70 -5.41
C PRO A 60 -12.09 -0.39 -4.24
N ILE A 61 -11.99 -1.14 -3.14
CA ILE A 61 -12.80 -0.90 -1.93
C ILE A 61 -12.43 0.46 -1.33
N ALA A 62 -11.13 0.74 -1.19
CA ALA A 62 -10.65 2.02 -0.65
C ALA A 62 -11.11 3.20 -1.50
N LYS A 63 -11.03 3.10 -2.83
CA LYS A 63 -11.55 4.12 -3.77
C LYS A 63 -13.05 4.37 -3.57
N THR A 64 -13.84 3.29 -3.54
CA THR A 64 -15.29 3.39 -3.36
C THR A 64 -15.65 4.07 -2.04
N LEU A 65 -15.00 3.69 -0.94
CA LEU A 65 -15.24 4.28 0.37
C LEU A 65 -14.80 5.74 0.43
N ALA A 66 -13.64 6.06 -0.14
CA ALA A 66 -13.09 7.41 -0.19
C ALA A 66 -14.00 8.36 -1.01
N GLU A 67 -14.47 7.95 -2.18
CA GLU A 67 -15.40 8.74 -3.00
C GLU A 67 -16.70 9.06 -2.24
N LEU A 68 -17.24 8.06 -1.53
CA LEU A 68 -18.45 8.24 -0.70
C LEU A 68 -18.21 9.15 0.51
N ASN A 69 -16.97 9.24 0.98
CA ASN A 69 -16.53 10.17 2.01
C ASN A 69 -16.08 11.53 1.44
N GLY A 70 -16.33 11.80 0.16
CA GLY A 70 -16.05 13.08 -0.48
C GLY A 70 -14.58 13.33 -0.83
N PHE A 71 -13.77 12.28 -0.94
CA PHE A 71 -12.45 12.38 -1.58
C PHE A 71 -12.58 12.34 -3.10
N GLU A 72 -11.73 13.11 -3.79
CA GLU A 72 -11.48 12.96 -5.21
C GLU A 72 -10.40 11.90 -5.45
N ILE A 73 -10.60 11.00 -6.42
CA ILE A 73 -9.58 10.04 -6.83
C ILE A 73 -8.69 10.66 -7.91
N ILE A 74 -7.42 10.88 -7.59
CA ILE A 74 -6.43 11.37 -8.55
C ILE A 74 -5.92 10.19 -9.38
N GLN A 75 -6.19 10.22 -10.68
CA GLN A 75 -5.69 9.22 -11.64
C GLN A 75 -4.27 9.54 -12.14
N GLU A 76 -3.80 10.77 -11.93
CA GLU A 76 -2.47 11.20 -12.34
C GLU A 76 -1.40 10.45 -11.52
N LYS A 77 -0.47 9.80 -12.22
CA LYS A 77 0.69 9.18 -11.56
C LYS A 77 1.63 10.25 -11.01
N ILE A 78 2.31 9.93 -9.91
CA ILE A 78 3.47 10.70 -9.47
C ILE A 78 4.63 10.44 -10.44
N LEU A 79 4.95 11.44 -11.24
CA LEU A 79 5.98 11.35 -12.28
C LEU A 79 7.36 11.78 -11.78
N ILE A 80 8.40 11.13 -12.30
CA ILE A 80 9.79 11.39 -11.96
C ILE A 80 10.33 12.56 -12.82
N PRO A 81 10.88 13.63 -12.22
CA PRO A 81 11.56 14.69 -12.96
C PRO A 81 12.82 14.15 -13.64
N THR A 82 13.03 14.47 -14.91
CA THR A 82 14.19 14.01 -15.68
C THR A 82 14.84 15.16 -16.46
N PRO A 83 16.14 15.45 -16.28
CA PRO A 83 17.00 14.91 -15.21
C PRO A 83 16.46 15.24 -13.81
N PHE A 84 16.78 14.40 -12.83
CA PHE A 84 16.37 14.68 -11.45
C PHE A 84 17.25 15.80 -10.86
N PRO A 85 16.69 16.89 -10.31
CA PRO A 85 17.48 18.01 -9.82
C PRO A 85 18.47 17.59 -8.73
N LYS A 86 19.76 17.95 -8.91
CA LYS A 86 20.83 17.54 -7.98
C LYS A 86 20.57 17.98 -6.54
N THR A 87 20.09 19.20 -6.33
CA THR A 87 19.72 19.74 -5.01
C THR A 87 18.70 18.84 -4.30
N LEU A 88 17.71 18.35 -5.05
CA LEU A 88 16.65 17.52 -4.49
C LEU A 88 17.11 16.06 -4.30
N GLN A 89 17.94 15.54 -5.22
CA GLN A 89 18.59 14.23 -5.07
C GLN A 89 19.46 14.16 -3.82
N SER A 90 20.36 15.13 -3.63
CA SER A 90 21.23 15.17 -2.46
C SER A 90 20.43 15.25 -1.15
N GLU A 91 19.34 16.02 -1.16
CA GLU A 91 18.47 16.13 0.02
C GLU A 91 17.68 14.85 0.30
N LEU A 92 17.13 14.22 -0.74
CA LEU A 92 16.47 12.93 -0.66
C LEU A 92 17.42 11.86 -0.10
N ASP A 93 18.63 11.74 -0.64
CA ASP A 93 19.62 10.76 -0.19
C ASP A 93 20.04 10.99 1.26
N ARG A 94 20.22 12.26 1.66
CA ARG A 94 20.51 12.65 3.05
C ARG A 94 19.39 12.18 3.98
N LEU A 95 18.13 12.48 3.65
CA LEU A 95 16.98 12.12 4.48
C LEU A 95 16.77 10.61 4.57
N VAL A 96 16.93 9.88 3.46
CA VAL A 96 16.90 8.40 3.46
C VAL A 96 17.96 7.87 4.43
N SER A 97 19.19 8.35 4.33
CA SER A 97 20.30 7.94 5.19
C SER A 97 20.06 8.28 6.67
N GLU A 98 19.54 9.47 6.97
CA GLU A 98 19.26 9.89 8.35
C GLU A 98 18.16 9.05 9.00
N ARG A 99 17.10 8.70 8.26
CA ARG A 99 16.03 7.84 8.78
C ARG A 99 16.51 6.42 9.03
N GLU A 100 17.35 5.89 8.15
CA GLU A 100 17.89 4.53 8.30
C GLU A 100 18.95 4.40 9.40
N ASN A 101 19.85 5.38 9.51
CA ASN A 101 21.00 5.31 10.41
C ASN A 101 20.77 5.98 11.77
N LYS A 102 19.75 6.85 11.90
CA LYS A 102 19.37 7.56 13.14
C LYS A 102 20.58 8.20 13.83
N PRO A 103 21.30 9.13 13.17
CA PRO A 103 22.46 9.78 13.77
C PRO A 103 22.07 10.42 15.10
N ASN A 104 22.94 10.30 16.10
CA ASN A 104 22.71 10.77 17.47
C ASN A 104 21.46 10.17 18.14
N ASN A 105 21.03 8.97 17.71
CA ASN A 105 19.85 8.27 18.20
C ASN A 105 18.55 9.08 18.06
N ARG A 106 18.50 10.03 17.11
CA ARG A 106 17.32 10.83 16.80
C ARG A 106 16.62 10.27 15.56
N ARG A 107 15.32 10.05 15.67
CA ARG A 107 14.45 9.79 14.51
C ARG A 107 13.95 11.14 13.97
N ILE A 108 14.21 11.41 12.70
CA ILE A 108 13.59 12.52 11.98
C ILE A 108 12.15 12.14 11.62
N SER A 109 11.20 13.02 11.94
CA SER A 109 9.77 12.81 11.67
C SER A 109 9.45 13.01 10.20
N THR A 110 8.34 12.44 9.75
CA THR A 110 7.87 12.59 8.36
C THR A 110 7.61 14.05 8.01
N LYS A 111 7.07 14.83 8.95
CA LYS A 111 6.84 16.27 8.79
C LYS A 111 8.14 17.05 8.53
N GLU A 112 9.21 16.72 9.27
CA GLU A 112 10.53 17.34 9.06
C GLU A 112 11.08 16.97 7.67
N CYS A 113 10.94 15.71 7.24
CA CYS A 113 11.36 15.28 5.90
C CYS A 113 10.62 16.04 4.79
N ILE A 114 9.29 16.15 4.87
CA ILE A 114 8.47 16.89 3.89
C ILE A 114 8.92 18.36 3.83
N GLN A 115 9.10 19.00 4.98
CA GLN A 115 9.54 20.40 5.01
C GLN A 115 10.93 20.58 4.40
N SER A 116 11.85 19.66 4.65
CA SER A 116 13.20 19.72 4.10
C SER A 116 13.22 19.51 2.58
N LEU A 117 12.47 18.53 2.08
CA LEU A 117 12.27 18.32 0.64
C LEU A 117 11.59 19.52 -0.01
N LYS A 118 10.61 20.13 0.65
CA LYS A 118 9.91 21.34 0.16
C LYS A 118 10.89 22.51 0.02
N ASN A 119 11.75 22.71 1.01
CA ASN A 119 12.80 23.74 0.97
C ASN A 119 13.83 23.49 -0.14
N ALA A 120 14.18 22.23 -0.42
CA ALA A 120 15.05 21.87 -1.53
C ALA A 120 14.35 22.07 -2.89
N ALA A 121 13.08 21.67 -3.00
CA ALA A 121 12.27 21.85 -4.20
C ALA A 121 12.10 23.33 -4.57
N LEU A 122 11.93 24.23 -3.60
CA LEU A 122 11.84 25.67 -3.86
C LEU A 122 13.12 26.30 -4.44
N LYS A 123 14.27 25.62 -4.32
CA LYS A 123 15.57 26.07 -4.84
C LYS A 123 15.88 25.54 -6.23
N ILE A 124 15.04 24.66 -6.79
CA ILE A 124 15.28 24.10 -8.13
C ILE A 124 14.92 25.13 -9.19
N ASN A 125 15.67 25.16 -10.29
CA ASN A 125 15.24 25.88 -11.49
C ASN A 125 14.35 24.93 -12.32
N PRO A 126 13.05 25.25 -12.55
CA PRO A 126 12.16 24.38 -13.31
C PRO A 126 12.65 24.10 -14.74
N GLN A 127 13.45 25.00 -15.33
CA GLN A 127 14.02 24.84 -16.68
C GLN A 127 15.08 23.72 -16.76
N ASP A 128 15.63 23.29 -15.62
CA ASP A 128 16.58 22.18 -15.57
C ASP A 128 15.86 20.82 -15.75
N ILE A 129 14.55 20.77 -15.53
CA ILE A 129 13.72 19.58 -15.72
C ILE A 129 13.21 19.56 -17.17
N LYS A 130 13.68 18.58 -17.94
CA LYS A 130 13.32 18.47 -19.37
C LYS A 130 11.98 17.77 -19.59
N LYS A 131 11.66 16.79 -18.74
CA LYS A 131 10.44 16.00 -18.84
C LYS A 131 10.09 15.33 -17.51
N TYR A 132 8.85 14.86 -17.40
CA TYR A 132 8.37 14.02 -16.32
C TYR A 132 8.03 12.65 -16.88
N ILE A 133 8.63 11.59 -16.33
CA ILE A 133 8.45 10.21 -16.83
C ILE A 133 7.72 9.35 -15.80
N SER A 134 7.03 8.31 -16.27
CA SER A 134 6.40 7.35 -15.37
C SER A 134 7.46 6.60 -14.55
N PRO A 135 7.19 6.32 -13.26
CA PRO A 135 8.05 5.49 -12.45
C PRO A 135 8.06 4.04 -12.95
N SER A 136 9.05 3.25 -12.54
CA SER A 136 9.16 1.85 -12.96
C SER A 136 7.96 1.03 -12.47
N THR A 137 7.62 -0.03 -13.20
CA THR A 137 6.53 -0.94 -12.80
C THR A 137 6.76 -1.44 -11.38
N GLY A 138 5.75 -1.30 -10.52
CA GLY A 138 5.83 -1.71 -9.11
C GLY A 138 6.32 -0.64 -8.12
N THR A 139 6.61 0.58 -8.57
CA THR A 139 6.93 1.74 -7.70
C THR A 139 5.85 2.83 -7.71
N GLY A 140 4.72 2.53 -8.37
CA GLY A 140 3.55 3.39 -8.41
C GLY A 140 2.81 3.45 -7.08
N VAL A 141 1.92 4.43 -6.99
CA VAL A 141 0.97 4.62 -5.90
C VAL A 141 -0.26 3.75 -6.18
N ASP A 142 -0.77 3.03 -5.19
CA ASP A 142 -2.01 2.24 -5.32
C ASP A 142 -3.24 3.15 -5.20
N LEU A 143 -3.19 4.13 -4.28
CA LEU A 143 -4.29 5.05 -4.02
C LEU A 143 -3.80 6.49 -3.88
N HIS A 144 -4.33 7.39 -4.71
CA HIS A 144 -4.07 8.82 -4.63
C HIS A 144 -5.40 9.55 -4.48
N LEU A 145 -5.60 10.17 -3.33
CA LEU A 145 -6.82 10.88 -2.95
C LEU A 145 -6.54 12.37 -2.79
N SER A 146 -7.57 13.21 -3.00
CA SER A 146 -7.54 14.60 -2.57
C SER A 146 -8.81 14.98 -1.83
N LYS A 147 -8.65 15.77 -0.76
CA LYS A 147 -9.75 16.40 -0.03
C LYS A 147 -9.23 17.63 0.68
N ASP A 148 -10.01 18.72 0.65
CA ASP A 148 -9.70 19.98 1.34
C ASP A 148 -8.30 20.56 1.03
N GLY A 149 -7.83 20.38 -0.21
CA GLY A 149 -6.52 20.86 -0.66
C GLY A 149 -5.32 20.03 -0.19
N ILE A 150 -5.57 18.85 0.38
CA ILE A 150 -4.54 17.90 0.80
C ILE A 150 -4.58 16.68 -0.12
N GLU A 151 -3.40 16.23 -0.55
CA GLU A 151 -3.24 14.98 -1.29
C GLU A 151 -2.79 13.87 -0.35
N TYR A 152 -3.45 12.71 -0.43
CA TYR A 152 -3.12 11.53 0.35
C TYR A 152 -2.73 10.39 -0.58
N ILE A 153 -1.56 9.82 -0.34
CA ILE A 153 -0.93 8.78 -1.15
C ILE A 153 -0.81 7.54 -0.29
N PHE A 154 -1.31 6.42 -0.79
CA PHE A 154 -1.17 5.13 -0.13
C PHE A 154 -0.62 4.06 -1.05
N ASP A 155 0.15 3.17 -0.44
CA ASP A 155 0.58 1.90 -1.03
C ASP A 155 0.16 0.79 -0.08
N ILE A 156 -0.66 -0.12 -0.61
CA ILE A 156 -1.34 -1.15 0.17
C ILE A 156 -0.45 -2.39 0.20
N LYS A 157 0.09 -2.70 1.37
CA LYS A 157 1.04 -3.79 1.56
C LYS A 157 0.43 -4.97 2.31
N THR A 158 1.01 -6.14 2.10
CA THR A 158 0.66 -7.36 2.82
C THR A 158 1.06 -7.27 4.29
N THR A 159 0.36 -8.01 5.15
CA THR A 159 0.59 -8.04 6.61
C THR A 159 1.94 -8.67 7.03
N GLN A 160 2.66 -9.31 6.10
CA GLN A 160 3.88 -10.09 6.34
C GLN A 160 5.19 -9.32 6.08
N SER A 161 5.17 -8.00 5.95
CA SER A 161 6.39 -7.21 5.71
C SER A 161 7.49 -7.47 6.74
N ASN A 162 8.74 -7.50 6.25
CA ASN A 162 9.95 -7.68 7.05
C ASN A 162 10.77 -6.38 7.19
N GLN A 163 11.90 -6.42 7.91
CA GLN A 163 12.73 -5.24 8.16
C GLN A 163 13.32 -4.62 6.88
N GLY A 164 13.68 -5.47 5.91
CA GLY A 164 14.17 -5.02 4.59
C GLY A 164 13.08 -4.28 3.80
N ASP A 165 11.82 -4.64 4.00
CA ASP A 165 10.69 -3.96 3.36
C ASP A 165 10.49 -2.55 3.93
N PHE A 166 10.67 -2.33 5.23
CA PHE A 166 10.53 -1.00 5.83
C PHE A 166 11.52 0.03 5.30
N LYS A 167 12.75 -0.38 4.97
CA LYS A 167 13.72 0.49 4.29
C LYS A 167 13.26 0.89 2.90
N LYS A 168 12.72 -0.07 2.13
CA LYS A 168 12.15 0.19 0.81
C LYS A 168 10.97 1.14 0.90
N PHE A 169 10.06 0.92 1.84
CA PHE A 169 8.89 1.77 2.06
C PHE A 169 9.31 3.21 2.39
N ASN A 170 10.28 3.37 3.29
CA ASN A 170 10.83 4.67 3.64
C ASN A 170 11.37 5.42 2.41
N LYS A 171 12.22 4.76 1.63
CA LYS A 171 12.79 5.35 0.42
C LYS A 171 11.70 5.74 -0.58
N GLN A 172 10.76 4.83 -0.83
CA GLN A 172 9.67 5.03 -1.79
C GLN A 172 8.76 6.21 -1.42
N MET A 173 8.41 6.36 -0.14
CA MET A 173 7.62 7.52 0.30
C MET A 173 8.38 8.84 0.15
N LEU A 174 9.67 8.87 0.52
CA LEU A 174 10.50 10.07 0.33
C LEU A 174 10.69 10.42 -1.15
N GLU A 175 10.78 9.42 -2.02
CA GLU A 175 10.78 9.60 -3.47
C GLU A 175 9.46 10.22 -3.96
N TRP A 176 8.30 9.74 -3.52
CA TRP A 176 7.01 10.34 -3.89
C TRP A 176 6.89 11.80 -3.45
N TYR A 177 7.30 12.12 -2.22
CA TYR A 177 7.36 13.51 -1.76
C TYR A 177 8.27 14.35 -2.65
N ALA A 178 9.49 13.88 -2.93
CA ALA A 178 10.44 14.61 -3.76
C ALA A 178 9.89 14.82 -5.19
N TYR A 179 9.34 13.78 -5.81
CA TYR A 179 8.78 13.86 -7.16
C TYR A 179 7.57 14.80 -7.23
N ARG A 180 6.64 14.71 -6.27
CA ARG A 180 5.47 15.60 -6.24
C ARG A 180 5.89 17.05 -6.00
N LEU A 181 6.80 17.30 -5.05
CA LEU A 181 7.27 18.65 -4.73
C LEU A 181 8.15 19.25 -5.83
N ALA A 182 8.86 18.44 -6.62
CA ALA A 182 9.58 18.92 -7.80
C ALA A 182 8.66 19.48 -8.90
N LYS A 183 7.42 18.99 -8.99
CA LYS A 183 6.41 19.50 -9.92
C LYS A 183 5.54 20.59 -9.29
N HIS A 184 5.19 20.43 -8.01
CA HIS A 184 4.32 21.32 -7.25
C HIS A 184 4.93 21.62 -5.89
N PRO A 185 5.88 22.57 -5.78
CA PRO A 185 6.62 22.85 -4.54
C PRO A 185 5.74 23.28 -3.36
N HIS A 186 4.53 23.78 -3.63
CA HIS A 186 3.60 24.22 -2.60
C HIS A 186 2.56 23.17 -2.21
N ALA A 187 2.54 22.00 -2.86
CA ALA A 187 1.57 20.94 -2.56
C ALA A 187 1.57 20.57 -1.08
N ASN A 188 0.39 20.27 -0.56
CA ASN A 188 0.22 19.61 0.73
C ASN A 188 -0.04 18.14 0.47
N VAL A 189 0.95 17.31 0.76
CA VAL A 189 0.96 15.90 0.38
C VAL A 189 1.38 15.07 1.57
N GLU A 190 0.68 13.97 1.78
CA GLU A 190 0.94 12.99 2.83
C GLU A 190 0.93 11.58 2.23
N ALA A 191 2.01 10.84 2.45
CA ALA A 191 2.20 9.49 1.96
C ALA A 191 2.30 8.50 3.11
N ARG A 192 1.64 7.33 2.96
CA ARG A 192 1.55 6.28 3.97
C ARG A 192 1.59 4.89 3.35
N ILE A 193 2.08 3.94 4.10
CA ILE A 193 1.87 2.50 3.86
C ILE A 193 0.57 2.09 4.56
N ALA A 194 -0.32 1.43 3.83
CA ALA A 194 -1.55 0.88 4.39
C ALA A 194 -1.43 -0.63 4.53
N ILE A 195 -1.66 -1.15 5.74
CA ILE A 195 -1.81 -2.58 5.99
C ILE A 195 -3.30 -2.87 6.16
N PRO A 196 -3.95 -3.62 5.24
CA PRO A 196 -5.41 -3.67 5.17
C PRO A 196 -6.06 -4.41 6.35
N PHE A 197 -5.34 -5.23 7.11
CA PHE A 197 -5.87 -5.91 8.29
C PHE A 197 -4.77 -6.36 9.25
N ASN A 198 -5.11 -6.57 10.52
CA ASN A 198 -4.23 -7.15 11.51
C ASN A 198 -4.46 -8.67 11.62
N PRO A 199 -3.48 -9.53 11.30
CA PRO A 199 -3.63 -10.98 11.44
C PRO A 199 -3.33 -11.51 12.85
N PHE A 200 -2.95 -10.64 13.80
CA PHE A 200 -2.49 -11.03 15.12
C PHE A 200 -3.59 -10.83 16.18
N LYS A 201 -3.50 -11.59 17.28
CA LYS A 201 -4.41 -11.44 18.43
C LYS A 201 -4.20 -10.15 19.22
N LYS A 202 -2.96 -9.66 19.23
CA LYS A 202 -2.57 -8.36 19.80
C LYS A 202 -2.50 -7.33 18.68
N SER A 203 -2.29 -6.05 19.03
CA SER A 203 -2.12 -5.01 18.00
C SER A 203 -0.93 -5.32 17.09
N TRP A 204 -1.04 -4.96 15.82
CA TRP A 204 0.03 -5.17 14.84
C TRP A 204 1.33 -4.47 15.27
N TYR A 205 1.22 -3.28 15.86
CA TYR A 205 2.36 -2.53 16.39
C TYR A 205 3.07 -3.24 17.53
N GLU A 206 2.34 -3.89 18.44
CA GLU A 206 2.94 -4.70 19.51
C GLU A 206 3.61 -5.96 18.96
N GLU A 207 3.00 -6.62 17.96
CA GLU A 207 3.63 -7.76 17.29
C GLU A 207 4.93 -7.36 16.60
N LYS A 208 4.92 -6.23 15.90
CA LYS A 208 6.06 -5.76 15.11
C LYS A 208 7.01 -4.86 15.89
N LYS A 209 6.82 -4.67 17.20
CA LYS A 209 7.56 -3.72 18.04
C LYS A 209 9.08 -3.81 17.89
N SER A 210 9.63 -5.04 17.90
CA SER A 210 11.08 -5.28 17.74
C SER A 210 11.60 -4.83 16.36
N MET A 211 10.79 -5.01 15.32
CA MET A 211 11.15 -4.59 13.96
C MET A 211 10.95 -3.10 13.75
N LEU A 212 9.91 -2.51 14.35
CA LEU A 212 9.60 -1.08 14.24
C LEU A 212 10.57 -0.19 15.03
N SER A 213 11.16 -0.68 16.12
CA SER A 213 12.17 0.05 16.88
C SER A 213 13.43 0.32 16.05
N SER A 214 13.80 -0.63 15.18
CA SER A 214 14.92 -0.52 14.24
C SER A 214 14.53 0.03 12.87
N SER A 215 13.23 0.15 12.58
CA SER A 215 12.70 0.68 11.32
C SER A 215 13.05 2.18 11.10
N PRO A 216 13.27 2.61 9.85
CA PRO A 216 13.36 4.04 9.49
C PRO A 216 12.02 4.78 9.53
N LEU A 217 10.90 4.05 9.56
CA LEU A 217 9.56 4.62 9.50
C LEU A 217 9.21 5.39 10.78
N ASP A 218 8.49 6.49 10.61
CA ASP A 218 7.76 7.18 11.67
C ASP A 218 6.41 6.48 11.87
N THR A 219 6.34 5.59 12.86
CA THR A 219 5.17 4.73 13.09
C THR A 219 3.88 5.48 13.41
N THR A 220 3.95 6.78 13.68
CA THR A 220 2.77 7.61 13.94
C THR A 220 2.14 8.17 12.66
N GLN A 221 2.85 8.14 11.53
CA GLN A 221 2.44 8.77 10.28
C GLN A 221 2.61 7.86 9.06
N ASP A 222 3.73 7.15 8.97
CA ASP A 222 4.16 6.46 7.76
C ASP A 222 3.43 5.16 7.49
N ILE A 223 2.80 4.57 8.50
CA ILE A 223 2.15 3.27 8.38
C ILE A 223 0.88 3.27 9.20
N TRP A 224 -0.22 2.87 8.56
CA TRP A 224 -1.53 2.69 9.16
C TRP A 224 -1.99 1.26 8.97
N VAL A 225 -2.63 0.72 10.00
CA VAL A 225 -3.10 -0.65 10.03
C VAL A 225 -4.61 -0.68 10.24
N GLU A 226 -5.28 -1.47 9.41
CA GLU A 226 -6.69 -1.81 9.58
C GLU A 226 -7.58 -0.57 9.67
N ASN A 227 -8.23 -0.33 10.82
CA ASN A 227 -9.19 0.76 11.00
C ASN A 227 -8.54 2.15 10.86
N GLU A 228 -7.25 2.34 11.12
CA GLU A 228 -6.58 3.62 10.83
C GLU A 228 -6.69 3.99 9.35
N PHE A 229 -6.58 3.00 8.46
CA PHE A 229 -6.70 3.20 7.02
C PHE A 229 -8.16 3.20 6.56
N TRP A 230 -8.96 2.24 7.02
CA TRP A 230 -10.33 2.07 6.53
C TRP A 230 -11.27 3.15 7.04
N ASP A 231 -11.11 3.60 8.28
CA ASP A 231 -11.93 4.66 8.87
C ASP A 231 -11.58 6.01 8.25
N PHE A 232 -10.31 6.22 7.89
CA PHE A 232 -9.91 7.37 7.09
C PHE A 232 -10.61 7.38 5.72
N CYS A 233 -10.58 6.25 5.01
CA CYS A 233 -11.23 6.14 3.70
C CYS A 233 -12.74 6.36 3.81
N SER A 234 -13.41 5.73 4.78
CA SER A 234 -14.88 5.73 4.87
C SER A 234 -15.48 6.93 5.61
N GLY A 235 -14.70 7.59 6.47
CA GLY A 235 -15.16 8.62 7.39
C GLY A 235 -15.99 8.07 8.55
N LYS A 236 -15.89 6.77 8.84
CA LYS A 236 -16.67 6.07 9.87
C LYS A 236 -15.76 5.19 10.71
N GLU A 237 -16.05 5.07 11.99
CA GLU A 237 -15.31 4.19 12.89
C GLU A 237 -15.63 2.71 12.65
N ASN A 238 -14.65 1.85 12.87
CA ASN A 238 -14.77 0.38 12.82
C ASN A 238 -15.24 -0.13 11.44
N THR A 239 -14.68 0.44 10.38
CA THR A 239 -15.02 0.10 9.01
C THR A 239 -14.53 -1.30 8.64
N PHE A 240 -13.38 -1.72 9.17
CA PHE A 240 -12.81 -3.02 8.84
C PHE A 240 -13.69 -4.17 9.32
N GLU A 241 -14.33 -4.07 10.48
CA GLU A 241 -15.24 -5.09 11.02
C GLU A 241 -16.40 -5.34 10.04
N GLU A 242 -16.91 -4.28 9.43
CA GLU A 242 -17.92 -4.41 8.39
C GLU A 242 -17.39 -5.08 7.12
N LEU A 243 -16.15 -4.79 6.72
CA LEU A 243 -15.50 -5.48 5.60
C LEU A 243 -15.25 -6.96 5.92
N GLN A 244 -14.75 -7.26 7.12
CA GLN A 244 -14.48 -8.60 7.61
C GLN A 244 -15.75 -9.45 7.63
N SER A 245 -16.90 -8.87 8.03
CA SER A 245 -18.18 -9.58 8.02
C SER A 245 -18.53 -10.13 6.63
N LEU A 246 -18.14 -9.44 5.55
CA LEU A 246 -18.36 -9.92 4.18
C LEU A 246 -17.53 -11.16 3.86
N PHE A 247 -16.29 -11.24 4.35
CA PHE A 247 -15.47 -12.46 4.21
C PHE A 247 -16.07 -13.64 4.98
N VAL A 248 -16.60 -13.39 6.18
CA VAL A 248 -17.28 -14.41 6.99
C VAL A 248 -18.53 -14.92 6.28
N GLU A 249 -19.35 -14.02 5.75
CA GLU A 249 -20.54 -14.37 4.97
C GLU A 249 -20.20 -15.24 3.75
N LEU A 250 -19.12 -14.90 3.01
CA LEU A 250 -18.67 -15.73 1.89
C LEU A 250 -18.23 -17.13 2.32
N GLY A 251 -17.61 -17.25 3.49
CA GLY A 251 -17.27 -18.53 4.10
C GLY A 251 -18.52 -19.35 4.41
N GLN A 252 -19.55 -18.73 4.98
CA GLN A 252 -20.84 -19.37 5.29
C GLN A 252 -21.61 -19.77 4.03
N GLU A 253 -21.48 -19.01 2.94
CA GLU A 253 -22.04 -19.32 1.62
C GLU A 253 -21.30 -20.46 0.89
N ASN A 254 -20.25 -21.03 1.50
CA ASN A 254 -19.39 -22.04 0.89
C ASN A 254 -18.79 -21.60 -0.46
N PHE A 255 -18.48 -20.31 -0.61
CA PHE A 255 -18.02 -19.71 -1.86
C PHE A 255 -16.74 -20.38 -2.41
N ALA A 256 -15.89 -20.92 -1.53
CA ALA A 256 -14.65 -21.59 -1.91
C ALA A 256 -14.88 -22.87 -2.75
N GLU A 257 -16.06 -23.50 -2.66
CA GLU A 257 -16.39 -24.73 -3.39
C GLU A 257 -16.36 -24.53 -4.91
N GLU A 258 -16.61 -23.31 -5.40
CA GLU A 258 -16.48 -22.95 -6.83
C GLU A 258 -15.09 -23.27 -7.41
N PHE A 259 -14.06 -23.37 -6.56
CA PHE A 259 -12.66 -23.52 -6.96
C PHE A 259 -12.06 -24.87 -6.57
N ARG A 260 -12.87 -25.82 -6.08
CA ARG A 260 -12.39 -27.11 -5.56
C ARG A 260 -11.50 -27.87 -6.54
N ASP A 261 -11.92 -27.98 -7.80
CA ASP A 261 -11.19 -28.70 -8.85
C ASP A 261 -9.85 -28.05 -9.20
N ILE A 262 -9.69 -26.76 -8.89
CA ILE A 262 -8.43 -26.03 -9.09
C ILE A 262 -7.42 -26.45 -8.00
N PHE A 263 -7.88 -26.57 -6.76
CA PHE A 263 -7.05 -26.98 -5.62
C PHE A 263 -6.75 -28.48 -5.63
N TYR A 264 -7.73 -29.30 -6.01
CA TYR A 264 -7.67 -30.76 -5.99
C TYR A 264 -8.00 -31.34 -7.37
N PRO A 265 -7.11 -31.16 -8.36
CA PRO A 265 -7.30 -31.81 -9.66
C PRO A 265 -7.24 -33.34 -9.50
N ASN A 266 -8.10 -34.03 -10.25
CA ASN A 266 -8.10 -35.49 -10.37
C ASN A 266 -6.79 -36.02 -10.96
#